data_AF-A0A940QNQ4-F1
#
_entry.id   AF-A0A940QNQ4-F1
#
_cell.length_a   1.000
_cell.length_b   1.000
_cell.length_c   1.000
_cell.angle_alpha   90.00
_cell.angle_beta   90.00
_cell.angle_gamma   90.00
#
_symmetry.space_group_name_H-M   'P 1'
#
loop_
_entity.id
_entity.type
_entity.pdbx_description
1 polymer ?
#
loop_
_entity_poly.entity_id
_entity_poly.type
_entity_poly.pdbx_seq_one_letter_code
_entity_poly.pdbx_strand_id
1 'polypeptide(L)' 'MPLEMLNECIGKEVIICVEGELSGFKANVIAVKDNWIKVEEKNNVRLINGDMITQIYIPKKK' A
#
# COMPACT_ATOMS: atom_id res chain seq x y z
N MET A 1 5.60 8.66 -5.87
CA MET A 1 4.66 8.01 -6.82
C MET A 1 3.56 8.99 -7.22
N PRO A 2 2.92 8.86 -8.40
CA PRO A 2 1.75 9.67 -8.75
C PRO A 2 0.59 9.35 -7.80
N LEU A 3 0.07 10.35 -7.10
CA LEU A 3 -1.01 10.22 -6.12
C LEU A 3 -2.31 9.67 -6.73
N GLU A 4 -2.59 10.07 -7.96
CA GLU A 4 -3.79 9.66 -8.69
C GLU A 4 -3.85 8.14 -8.90
N MET A 5 -2.70 7.50 -9.10
CA MET A 5 -2.61 6.04 -9.28
C MET A 5 -2.78 5.27 -7.96
N LEU A 6 -2.39 5.86 -6.83
CA LEU A 6 -2.57 5.24 -5.52
C LEU A 6 -4.04 5.23 -5.09
N ASN A 7 -4.82 6.23 -5.51
CA ASN A 7 -6.26 6.27 -5.24
C ASN A 7 -6.99 5.07 -5.86
N GLU A 8 -6.52 4.53 -6.98
CA GLU A 8 -7.08 3.31 -7.59
C GLU A 8 -6.87 2.05 -6.74
N CYS A 9 -5.99 2.10 -5.74
CA CYS A 9 -5.72 0.99 -4.83
C CYS A 9 -6.69 0.98 -3.63
N ILE A 10 -7.41 2.07 -3.35
CA ILE A 10 -8.33 2.17 -2.22
C ILE A 10 -9.38 1.06 -2.29
N GLY A 11 -9.56 0.34 -1.18
CA GLY A 11 -10.49 -0.79 -1.07
C GLY A 11 -9.99 -2.11 -1.69
N LYS A 12 -8.76 -2.15 -2.22
CA LYS A 12 -8.16 -3.37 -2.79
C LYS A 12 -7.12 -3.97 -1.83
N GLU A 13 -7.03 -5.30 -1.86
CA GLU A 13 -5.87 -6.01 -1.31
C GLU A 13 -4.69 -5.81 -2.27
N VAL A 14 -3.60 -5.28 -1.75
CA VAL A 14 -2.37 -5.01 -2.48
C VAL A 14 -1.19 -5.67 -1.78
N ILE A 15 -0.10 -5.88 -2.52
CA ILE A 15 1.20 -6.15 -1.95
C ILE A 15 2.02 -4.87 -2.03
N ILE A 16 2.58 -4.45 -0.90
CA ILE A 16 3.38 -3.23 -0.75
C ILE A 16 4.80 -3.62 -0.37
N CYS A 17 5.78 -3.11 -1.11
CA CYS A 17 7.19 -3.20 -0.76
C CYS A 17 7.67 -1.82 -0.29
N VAL A 18 8.27 -1.77 0.89
CA VAL A 18 8.77 -0.55 1.51
C VAL A 18 10.29 -0.62 1.59
N GLU A 19 10.96 0.50 1.35
CA GLU A 19 12.42 0.62 1.52
C GLU A 19 12.82 0.24 2.95
N GLY A 20 13.81 -0.66 3.05
CA GLY A 20 14.28 -1.19 4.34
C GLY A 20 13.54 -2.43 4.85
N GLU A 21 12.42 -2.85 4.24
CA GLU A 21 11.79 -4.14 4.55
C GLU A 21 12.32 -5.26 3.65
N LEU A 22 12.50 -6.45 4.23
CA LEU A 22 13.06 -7.62 3.55
C LEU A 22 12.13 -8.20 2.47
N SER A 23 10.83 -7.99 2.61
CA SER A 23 9.82 -8.50 1.69
C SER A 23 8.59 -7.61 1.68
N GLY A 24 7.85 -7.67 0.58
CA GLY A 24 6.54 -7.04 0.51
C GLY A 24 5.51 -7.76 1.37
N PHE A 25 4.55 -7.01 1.89
CA PHE A 25 3.46 -7.54 2.70
C PHE A 25 2.11 -7.27 2.06
N LYS A 26 1.13 -8.12 2.39
CA LYS A 26 -0.25 -7.98 1.93
C LYS A 26 -1.00 -7.04 2.88
N ALA A 27 -1.68 -6.05 2.32
CA ALA A 27 -2.54 -5.17 3.09
C ALA A 27 -3.72 -4.67 2.26
N ASN A 28 -4.81 -4.30 2.94
CA ASN A 28 -5.93 -3.61 2.33
C ASN A 28 -5.71 -2.11 2.41
N VAL A 29 -5.79 -1.38 1.29
CA VAL A 29 -5.69 0.08 1.32
C VAL A 29 -7.00 0.66 1.83
N ILE A 30 -6.96 1.35 2.98
CA ILE A 30 -8.13 1.99 3.59
C ILE A 30 -8.30 3.41 3.05
N ALA A 31 -7.21 4.17 2.95
CA ALA A 31 -7.23 5.54 2.50
C ALA A 31 -5.86 5.97 1.96
N VAL A 32 -5.89 6.92 1.03
CA VAL A 32 -4.70 7.64 0.55
C VAL A 32 -4.97 9.12 0.77
N LYS A 33 -4.03 9.82 1.40
CA LYS A 33 -4.14 11.26 1.63
C LYS A 33 -2.76 11.88 1.56
N ASP A 34 -2.61 12.85 0.67
CA ASP A 34 -1.29 13.43 0.35
C ASP A 34 -0.30 12.27 0.12
N ASN A 35 0.93 12.38 0.61
CA ASN A 35 1.92 11.31 0.48
C ASN A 35 1.80 10.18 1.52
N TRP A 36 0.63 9.98 2.12
CA TRP A 36 0.41 8.96 3.15
C TRP A 36 -0.63 7.94 2.73
N ILE A 37 -0.34 6.67 3.00
CA ILE A 37 -1.20 5.56 2.67
C ILE A 37 -1.52 4.82 3.97
N LYS A 38 -2.82 4.73 4.27
CA LYS A 38 -3.35 4.00 5.41
C LYS A 38 -3.76 2.62 4.94
N VAL A 39 -3.19 1.59 5.56
CA VAL A 39 -3.45 0.20 5.21
C VAL A 39 -3.82 -0.63 6.44
N GLU A 40 -4.56 -1.70 6.21
CA GLU A 40 -4.87 -2.72 7.20
C GLU A 40 -4.15 -4.02 6.86
N GLU A 41 -3.37 -4.53 7.81
CA GLU A 41 -2.68 -5.81 7.75
C GLU A 41 -3.02 -6.60 9.02
N LYS A 42 -3.65 -7.78 8.89
CA LYS A 42 -3.88 -8.73 10.00
C LYS A 42 -4.45 -8.06 11.27
N ASN A 43 -5.46 -7.20 11.12
CA ASN A 43 -6.11 -6.39 12.16
C ASN A 43 -5.27 -5.22 12.74
N ASN A 44 -4.09 -4.95 12.20
CA ASN A 44 -3.31 -3.76 12.52
C ASN A 44 -3.51 -2.71 11.44
N VAL A 45 -3.58 -1.44 11.86
CA VAL A 45 -3.59 -0.30 10.95
C VAL A 45 -2.19 0.28 10.89
N ARG A 46 -1.61 0.37 9.69
CA ARG A 46 -0.29 0.95 9.45
C ARG A 46 -0.43 2.20 8.56
N LEU A 47 0.34 3.22 8.89
CA LEU A 47 0.53 4.40 8.04
C LEU A 47 1.89 4.30 7.38
N ILE A 48 1.93 4.46 6.06
CA ILE A 48 3.13 4.31 5.25
C ILE A 48 3.32 5.61 4.48
N ASN A 49 4.55 6.14 4.53
CA ASN A 49 4.93 7.26 3.68
C ASN A 49 5.11 6.74 2.24
N GLY A 50 4.43 7.36 1.28
CA GLY A 50 4.47 7.03 -0.14
C GLY A 50 5.87 7.17 -0.76
N ASP A 51 6.76 8.01 -0.18
CA ASP A 51 8.16 8.08 -0.60
C ASP A 51 8.96 6.82 -0.27
N MET A 52 8.56 6.09 0.79
CA MET A 52 9.22 4.85 1.19
C MET A 52 8.72 3.64 0.39
N ILE A 53 7.65 3.78 -0.40
CA ILE A 53 7.12 2.67 -1.17
C ILE A 53 7.94 2.51 -2.45
N THR A 54 8.61 1.38 -2.55
CA THR A 54 9.39 1.03 -3.75
C THR A 54 8.50 0.38 -4.81
N GLN A 55 7.52 -0.43 -4.40
CA GLN A 55 6.58 -1.11 -5.28
C GLN A 55 5.22 -1.30 -4.62
N ILE A 56 4.15 -1.20 -5.40
CA ILE A 56 2.78 -1.56 -5.02
C ILE A 56 2.11 -2.28 -6.18
N TYR A 57 1.46 -3.40 -5.94
CA TYR A 57 0.74 -4.12 -6.99
C TYR A 57 -0.48 -4.88 -6.44
N ILE A 58 -1.51 -4.97 -7.28
CA ILE A 58 -2.71 -5.74 -7.01
C ILE A 58 -2.45 -7.17 -7.51
N PRO A 59 -2.40 -8.19 -6.63
CA PRO A 59 -2.23 -9.57 -7.08
C PRO A 59 -3.44 -9.96 -7.94
N LYS A 60 -3.18 -10.36 -9.19
CA LYS A 60 -4.22 -11.00 -10.02
C LYS A 60 -4.56 -12.35 -9.39
N LYS A 61 -5.83 -12.56 -9.01
CA LYS A 61 -6.31 -13.91 -8.69
C LYS A 61 -6.14 -14.75 -9.96
N LYS A 62 -5.43 -15.88 -9.83
CA LYS A 62 -5.37 -16.93 -10.86
C LYS A 62 -6.70 -17.65 -10.94
#